data_AF-A0A645HT26-F1
#
_entry.id   AF-A0A645HT26-F1
#
_cell.length_a   1.000
_cell.length_b   1.000
_cell.length_c   1.000
_cell.angle_alpha   90.00
_cell.angle_beta   90.00
_cell.angle_gamma   90.00
#
_symmetry.space_group_name_H-M   'P 1'
#
loop_
_entity.id
_entity.type
_entity.pdbx_description
1 polymer ?
#
loop_
_entity_poly.entity_id
_entity_poly.type
_entity_poly.pdbx_seq_one_letter_code
_entity_poly.pdbx_strand_id
1 'polypeptide(L)'
;MNGHIDHDSSLSNSWRNLFYSNLFLRPSCYVCKYTNFQRPADVTIADYWGIEKAHPEFMDKKGVSLALVNTLKGMDLFESIKDDIIYIQSDCERCVQRNLKTPTPCPEGRGIAWGHYKKYGFEGIARKYGGYNFKSSLRRKIKSILG
;
A
#
# COMPACT_ATOMS: atom_id res chain seq x y z
N MET A 1 13.60 -13.46 13.87
CA MET A 1 12.56 -12.43 14.06
C MET A 1 11.28 -13.15 14.42
N ASN A 2 10.75 -12.97 15.63
CA ASN A 2 9.67 -13.80 16.18
C ASN A 2 8.27 -13.33 15.74
N GLY A 3 8.12 -12.84 14.51
CA GLY A 3 6.84 -12.62 13.83
C GLY A 3 5.72 -11.95 14.62
N HIS A 4 6.01 -11.01 15.54
CA HIS A 4 4.95 -10.32 16.28
C HIS A 4 4.21 -9.37 15.34
N ILE A 5 2.94 -9.68 15.08
CA ILE A 5 2.06 -8.90 14.20
C ILE A 5 1.24 -7.94 15.08
N ASP A 6 1.37 -6.63 14.84
CA ASP A 6 0.61 -5.58 15.53
C ASP A 6 -0.24 -4.77 14.55
N HIS A 7 -1.51 -5.13 14.43
CA HIS A 7 -2.48 -4.44 13.58
C HIS A 7 -3.36 -3.42 14.33
N ASP A 8 -3.41 -3.51 15.65
CA ASP A 8 -4.46 -2.88 16.45
C ASP A 8 -3.94 -1.88 17.49
N SER A 9 -2.63 -1.80 17.71
CA SER A 9 -2.10 -0.80 18.64
C SER A 9 -2.46 0.61 18.20
N SER A 10 -2.55 1.48 19.21
CA SER A 10 -2.66 2.93 19.03
C SER A 10 -1.65 3.47 18.02
N LEU A 11 -0.42 2.99 18.11
CA LEU A 11 0.72 3.45 17.33
C LEU A 11 0.59 2.99 15.88
N SER A 12 0.32 1.70 15.66
CA SER A 12 0.11 1.11 14.32
C SER A 12 -1.04 1.82 13.58
N ASN A 13 -2.16 2.04 14.27
CA ASN A 13 -3.29 2.81 13.74
C ASN A 13 -2.91 4.27 13.39
N SER A 14 -2.12 4.92 14.24
CA SER A 14 -1.69 6.30 14.00
C SER A 14 -0.80 6.41 12.77
N TRP A 15 0.19 5.53 12.64
CA TRP A 15 1.04 5.46 11.44
C TRP A 15 0.23 5.19 10.18
N ARG A 16 -0.71 4.25 10.25
CA ARG A 16 -1.60 3.91 9.13
C ARG A 16 -2.42 5.13 8.68
N ASN A 17 -3.03 5.85 9.63
CA ASN A 17 -3.82 7.04 9.33
C ASN A 17 -2.95 8.17 8.77
N LEU A 18 -1.76 8.40 9.32
CA LEU A 18 -0.81 9.38 8.80
C LEU A 18 -0.37 9.04 7.38
N PHE A 19 -0.07 7.78 7.09
CA PHE A 19 0.30 7.31 5.76
C PHE A 19 -0.85 7.53 4.75
N TYR A 20 -2.05 7.03 5.06
CA TYR A 20 -3.21 7.15 4.17
C TYR A 20 -3.76 8.57 4.04
N SER A 21 -3.40 9.50 4.93
CA SER A 21 -3.72 10.92 4.76
C SER A 21 -3.02 11.55 3.55
N ASN A 22 -1.98 10.91 3.02
CA ASN A 22 -1.09 11.41 1.97
C ASN A 22 -0.33 12.71 2.33
N LEU A 23 -0.54 13.31 3.50
CA LEU A 23 0.11 14.56 3.95
C LEU A 23 1.61 14.38 4.23
N PHE A 24 2.00 13.16 4.61
CA PHE A 24 3.36 12.85 5.06
C PHE A 24 4.13 11.93 4.09
N LEU A 25 3.65 11.78 2.86
CA LEU A 25 4.42 11.09 1.81
C LEU A 25 5.66 11.90 1.42
N ARG A 26 6.65 11.19 0.88
CA ARG A 26 7.85 11.82 0.30
C ARG A 26 7.43 12.64 -0.93
N PRO A 27 8.03 13.81 -1.20
CA PRO A 27 7.70 14.62 -2.37
C PRO A 27 7.75 13.85 -3.70
N SER A 28 8.70 12.92 -3.84
CA SER A 28 8.83 12.06 -5.02
C SER A 28 7.62 11.15 -5.26
N CYS A 29 6.86 10.79 -4.22
CA CYS A 29 5.64 9.99 -4.36
C CYS A 29 4.55 10.75 -5.13
N TYR A 30 4.53 12.08 -5.06
CA TYR A 30 3.51 12.89 -5.74
C TYR A 30 3.77 13.10 -7.24
N VAL A 31 4.99 12.81 -7.68
CA VAL A 31 5.45 12.98 -9.07
C VAL A 31 6.11 11.70 -9.59
N CYS A 32 5.74 10.55 -9.03
CA CYS A 32 6.40 9.28 -9.29
C CYS A 32 6.23 8.85 -10.75
N LYS A 33 7.31 8.89 -11.54
CA LYS A 33 7.31 8.47 -12.95
C LYS A 33 7.09 6.96 -13.15
N TYR A 34 7.04 6.18 -12.07
CA TYR A 34 6.89 4.74 -12.14
C TYR A 34 5.46 4.28 -11.86
N THR A 35 4.47 5.14 -11.67
CA THR A 35 3.07 4.72 -11.47
C THR A 35 2.39 4.35 -12.78
N ASN A 36 2.98 3.42 -13.53
CA ASN A 36 2.54 2.92 -14.83
C ASN A 36 3.11 1.50 -15.06
N PHE A 37 2.83 0.92 -16.23
CA PHE A 37 3.36 -0.39 -16.63
C PHE A 37 4.79 -0.35 -17.22
N GLN A 38 5.32 0.84 -17.55
CA GLN A 38 6.69 1.00 -18.04
C GLN A 38 7.67 0.97 -16.87
N ARG A 39 8.04 -0.25 -16.45
CA ARG A 39 8.97 -0.49 -15.34
C ARG A 39 10.38 -0.75 -15.87
N PRO A 40 11.43 -0.18 -15.24
CA PRO A 40 12.80 -0.38 -15.68
C PRO A 40 13.38 -1.74 -15.27
N ALA A 41 12.71 -2.49 -14.39
CA ALA A 41 13.18 -3.79 -13.92
C ALA A 41 12.78 -4.88 -14.91
N ASP A 42 13.64 -5.90 -15.08
CA ASP A 42 13.34 -7.08 -15.91
C ASP A 42 12.04 -7.78 -15.48
N VAL A 43 11.85 -7.93 -14.17
CA VAL A 43 10.62 -8.45 -13.54
C VAL A 43 10.21 -7.52 -12.39
N THR A 44 8.92 -7.21 -12.29
CA THR A 44 8.32 -6.47 -11.15
C THR A 44 7.35 -7.39 -10.42
N ILE A 45 7.50 -7.53 -9.11
CA ILE A 45 6.59 -8.32 -8.25
C ILE A 45 5.76 -7.36 -7.39
N ALA A 46 4.46 -7.63 -7.27
CA ALA A 46 3.52 -6.88 -6.45
C ALA A 46 2.41 -7.79 -5.91
N ASP A 47 1.55 -7.26 -5.03
CA ASP A 47 0.31 -7.94 -4.65
C ASP A 47 -0.70 -7.86 -5.80
N TYR A 48 -1.38 -8.97 -6.12
CA TYR A 48 -2.44 -8.98 -7.11
C TYR A 48 -3.77 -8.51 -6.49
N TRP A 49 -3.96 -7.19 -6.42
CA TRP A 49 -5.22 -6.62 -5.93
C TRP A 49 -6.36 -6.89 -6.92
N GLY A 50 -7.46 -7.49 -6.43
CA GLY A 50 -8.63 -7.82 -7.25
C GLY A 50 -8.56 -9.20 -7.94
N ILE A 51 -7.62 -10.07 -7.55
CA ILE A 51 -7.49 -11.43 -8.09
C ILE A 51 -8.79 -12.22 -7.98
N GLU A 52 -9.56 -12.00 -6.91
CA GLU A 52 -10.84 -12.67 -6.66
C GLU A 52 -11.91 -12.37 -7.73
N LYS A 53 -11.72 -11.29 -8.50
CA LYS A 53 -12.57 -10.93 -9.64
C LYS A 53 -11.93 -11.31 -10.98
N ALA A 54 -10.61 -11.17 -11.07
CA ALA A 54 -9.86 -11.39 -12.32
C ALA A 54 -9.70 -12.88 -12.65
N HIS A 55 -9.39 -13.70 -11.65
CA HIS A 55 -9.14 -15.14 -11.72
C HIS A 55 -9.61 -15.80 -10.40
N PRO A 56 -10.92 -15.91 -10.17
CA PRO A 56 -11.48 -16.47 -8.93
C PRO A 56 -10.99 -17.89 -8.62
N GLU A 57 -10.68 -18.68 -9.65
CA GLU A 57 -10.13 -20.03 -9.57
C GLU A 57 -8.69 -20.08 -9.05
N PHE A 58 -7.96 -18.96 -9.13
CA PHE A 58 -6.55 -18.84 -8.72
C PHE A 58 -6.40 -18.09 -7.39
N MET A 59 -7.50 -17.67 -6.77
CA MET A 59 -7.46 -16.91 -5.52
C MET A 59 -6.98 -17.78 -4.34
N ASP A 60 -5.99 -17.27 -3.61
CA ASP A 60 -5.50 -17.85 -2.36
C ASP A 60 -5.71 -16.89 -1.19
N LYS A 61 -6.15 -17.41 -0.04
CA LYS A 61 -6.33 -16.64 1.21
C LYS A 61 -5.01 -16.07 1.76
N LYS A 62 -3.86 -16.65 1.38
CA LYS A 62 -2.52 -16.17 1.71
C LYS A 62 -2.06 -15.05 0.78
N GLY A 63 -2.81 -14.76 -0.28
CA GLY A 63 -2.49 -13.77 -1.30
C GLY A 63 -1.85 -14.39 -2.54
N VAL A 64 -2.01 -13.71 -3.67
CA VAL A 64 -1.41 -14.04 -4.95
C VAL A 64 -0.52 -12.88 -5.38
N SER A 65 0.70 -13.17 -5.80
CA SER A 65 1.61 -12.16 -6.36
C SER A 65 1.32 -11.90 -7.83
N LEU A 66 1.31 -10.63 -8.22
CA LEU A 66 1.39 -10.19 -9.61
C LEU A 66 2.86 -10.13 -10.03
N ALA A 67 3.20 -10.78 -11.13
CA ALA A 67 4.51 -10.67 -11.77
C ALA A 67 4.37 -9.98 -13.14
N LEU A 68 5.00 -8.82 -13.31
CA LEU A 68 5.10 -8.13 -14.59
C LEU A 68 6.48 -8.42 -15.20
N VAL A 69 6.50 -9.17 -16.29
CA VAL A 69 7.68 -9.46 -17.09
C VAL A 69 7.86 -8.34 -18.11
N ASN A 70 8.86 -7.47 -17.93
CA ASN A 70 8.96 -6.20 -18.67
C ASN A 70 9.99 -6.23 -19.81
N THR A 71 10.90 -7.20 -19.81
CA THR A 71 11.98 -7.32 -20.80
C THR A 71 12.14 -8.77 -21.26
N LEU A 72 12.86 -8.96 -22.38
CA LEU A 72 13.22 -10.30 -22.86
C LEU A 72 14.03 -11.07 -21.82
N LYS A 73 14.97 -10.41 -21.14
CA LYS A 73 15.74 -11.03 -20.05
C LYS A 73 14.85 -11.46 -18.87
N GLY A 74 13.83 -10.68 -18.55
CA GLY A 74 12.83 -11.06 -17.56
C GLY A 74 12.02 -12.28 -18.00
N MET A 75 11.73 -12.39 -19.30
CA MET A 75 11.06 -13.55 -19.88
C MET A 75 11.95 -14.79 -19.81
N ASP A 76 13.22 -14.69 -20.18
CA ASP A 76 14.18 -15.80 -20.07
C ASP A 76 14.27 -16.32 -18.62
N LEU A 77 14.28 -15.40 -17.64
CA LEU A 77 14.24 -15.76 -16.22
C LEU A 77 12.93 -16.47 -15.86
N PHE A 78 11.78 -15.94 -16.26
CA PHE A 78 10.48 -16.56 -15.99
C PHE A 78 10.40 -17.97 -16.59
N GLU A 79 10.79 -18.13 -17.85
CA GLU A 79 10.80 -19.42 -18.54
C GLU A 79 11.71 -20.44 -17.86
N SER A 80 12.83 -20.01 -17.26
CA SER A 80 13.74 -20.90 -16.53
C SER A 80 13.20 -21.45 -15.21
N ILE A 81 12.16 -20.82 -14.64
CA ILE A 81 11.57 -21.19 -13.34
C ILE A 81 10.10 -21.59 -13.43
N LYS A 82 9.46 -21.48 -14.60
CA LYS A 82 8.00 -21.60 -14.74
C LYS A 82 7.47 -22.96 -14.28
N ASP A 83 8.29 -24.01 -14.38
CA ASP A 83 7.94 -25.37 -13.98
C ASP A 83 8.02 -25.57 -12.45
N ASP A 84 8.70 -24.65 -11.73
CA ASP A 84 8.85 -24.66 -10.27
C ASP A 84 7.83 -23.76 -9.55
N ILE A 85 6.98 -23.05 -10.30
CA ILE A 85 5.98 -22.13 -9.77
C ILE A 85 4.58 -22.45 -10.29
N ILE A 86 3.57 -22.16 -9.47
CA ILE A 86 2.17 -22.17 -9.92
C ILE A 86 1.85 -20.77 -10.42
N TYR A 87 1.42 -20.66 -11.68
CA TYR A 87 1.09 -19.37 -12.30
C TYR A 87 -0.16 -19.45 -13.17
N ILE A 88 -0.78 -18.30 -13.38
CA ILE A 88 -1.82 -18.09 -14.39
C ILE A 88 -1.47 -16.84 -15.19
N GLN A 89 -1.64 -16.90 -16.50
CA GLN A 89 -1.45 -15.73 -17.35
C GLN A 89 -2.57 -14.72 -17.10
N SER A 90 -2.21 -13.44 -17.00
CA SER A 90 -3.16 -12.34 -16.97
C SER A 90 -2.78 -11.22 -17.92
N ASP A 91 -3.52 -10.12 -17.86
CA ASP A 91 -3.40 -8.97 -18.73
C ASP A 91 -3.38 -7.67 -17.91
N CYS A 92 -2.94 -6.59 -18.56
CA CYS A 92 -2.82 -5.28 -17.92
C CYS A 92 -4.17 -4.69 -17.50
N GLU A 93 -5.28 -5.08 -18.13
CA GLU A 93 -6.61 -4.53 -17.83
C GLU A 93 -7.17 -5.11 -16.52
N ARG A 94 -6.96 -6.42 -16.30
CA ARG A 94 -7.41 -7.16 -15.12
C ARG A 94 -6.57 -6.89 -13.88
N CYS A 95 -5.27 -6.62 -14.04
CA CYS A 95 -4.36 -6.37 -12.91
C CYS A 95 -4.19 -4.89 -12.55
N VAL A 96 -4.87 -3.97 -13.25
CA VAL A 96 -4.63 -2.54 -13.07
C VAL A 96 -5.11 -2.03 -11.71
N GLN A 97 -4.21 -1.37 -11.00
CA GLN A 97 -4.48 -0.67 -9.74
C GLN A 97 -4.21 0.82 -9.87
N ARG A 98 -4.71 1.64 -8.94
CA ARG A 98 -4.49 3.10 -8.95
C ARG A 98 -3.00 3.45 -9.06
N ASN A 99 -2.16 2.73 -8.32
CA ASN A 99 -0.71 2.93 -8.27
C ASN A 99 0.03 2.52 -9.56
N LEU A 100 -0.69 1.92 -10.53
CA LEU A 100 -0.22 1.64 -11.89
C LEU A 100 -0.81 2.62 -12.92
N LYS A 101 -1.51 3.67 -12.49
CA LYS A 101 -2.10 4.67 -13.40
C LYS A 101 -1.52 6.06 -13.22
N THR A 102 -1.38 6.51 -11.98
CA THR A 102 -1.02 7.91 -11.70
C THR A 102 -0.41 8.07 -10.30
N PRO A 103 0.47 9.05 -10.09
CA PRO A 103 0.95 9.40 -8.76
C PRO A 103 -0.19 9.83 -7.84
N THR A 104 0.04 9.70 -6.54
CA THR A 104 -0.84 10.32 -5.55
C THR A 104 -0.76 11.84 -5.67
N PRO A 105 -1.86 12.59 -5.81
CA PRO A 105 -1.80 14.05 -5.83
C PRO A 105 -1.25 14.61 -4.51
N CYS A 106 -0.45 15.68 -4.59
CA CYS A 106 0.02 16.38 -3.39
C CYS A 106 -1.15 17.11 -2.72
N PRO A 107 -1.50 16.82 -1.46
CA PRO A 107 -2.59 17.52 -0.78
C PRO A 107 -2.20 18.97 -0.45
N GLU A 108 -3.13 19.92 -0.64
CA GLU A 108 -2.92 21.35 -0.33
C GLU A 108 -2.44 21.57 1.12
N GLY A 109 -2.97 20.80 2.07
CA GLY A 109 -2.64 20.89 3.50
C GLY A 109 -1.25 20.37 3.88
N ARG A 110 -0.44 19.86 2.94
CA ARG A 110 0.88 19.27 3.24
C ARG A 110 1.80 20.26 3.95
N GLY A 111 1.92 21.49 3.45
CA GLY A 111 2.82 22.49 4.03
C GLY A 111 2.50 22.77 5.50
N ILE A 112 1.20 22.91 5.80
CA ILE A 112 0.69 23.11 7.15
C ILE A 112 0.98 21.90 8.04
N ALA A 113 0.73 20.68 7.54
CA ALA A 113 0.96 19.44 8.28
C ALA A 113 2.45 19.25 8.65
N TRP A 114 3.36 19.53 7.72
CA TRP A 114 4.80 19.50 8.00
C TRP A 114 5.26 20.64 8.92
N GLY A 115 4.60 21.80 8.88
CA GLY A 115 4.80 22.87 9.87
C GLY A 115 4.46 22.40 11.29
N HIS A 116 3.34 21.68 11.46
CA HIS A 116 3.00 21.07 12.76
C HIS A 116 4.00 20.01 13.19
N TYR A 117 4.49 19.16 12.27
CA TYR A 117 5.52 18.18 12.60
C TYR A 117 6.79 18.85 13.11
N LYS A 118 7.28 19.90 12.42
CA LYS A 118 8.46 20.66 12.86
C LYS A 118 8.28 21.29 14.24
N LYS A 119 7.07 21.76 14.56
CA LYS A 119 6.77 22.44 15.83
C LYS A 119 6.50 21.50 17.00
N TYR A 120 5.84 20.36 16.76
CA TYR A 120 5.28 19.50 17.80
C TYR A 120 5.77 18.05 17.75
N GLY A 121 6.66 17.71 16.82
CA GLY A 121 7.19 16.37 16.63
C GLY A 121 6.14 15.34 16.19
N PHE A 122 6.53 14.06 16.28
CA PHE A 122 5.67 12.94 15.91
C PHE A 122 4.41 12.86 16.76
N GLU A 123 4.51 13.00 18.09
CA GLU A 123 3.36 12.94 19.00
C GLU A 123 2.29 13.98 18.65
N GLY A 124 2.71 15.19 18.30
CA GLY A 124 1.82 16.26 17.88
C GLY A 124 1.01 15.91 16.64
N ILE A 125 1.65 15.34 15.61
CA ILE A 125 0.96 14.94 14.38
C ILE A 125 0.16 13.64 14.55
N ALA A 126 0.62 12.69 15.37
CA ALA A 126 -0.11 11.47 15.66
C ALA A 126 -1.44 11.78 16.37
N ARG A 127 -1.43 12.72 17.34
CA ARG A 127 -2.65 13.20 17.98
C ARG A 127 -3.56 13.96 17.03
N LYS A 128 -3.03 14.85 16.20
CA LYS A 128 -3.82 15.74 15.33
C LYS A 128 -4.37 15.07 14.07
N TYR A 129 -3.58 14.18 13.47
CA TYR A 129 -3.85 13.59 12.15
C TYR A 129 -3.93 12.05 12.19
N GLY A 130 -3.35 11.41 13.20
CA GLY A 130 -3.32 9.94 13.35
C GLY A 130 -4.64 9.32 13.84
N GLY A 131 -5.74 10.09 13.90
CA GLY A 131 -7.05 9.58 14.34
C GLY A 131 -7.20 9.44 15.87
N TYR A 132 -6.25 9.97 16.64
CA TYR A 132 -6.25 9.98 18.11
C TYR A 132 -7.00 11.21 18.67
N ASN A 133 -8.31 11.24 18.48
CA ASN A 133 -9.19 12.22 19.12
C ASN A 133 -9.88 11.57 20.32
N PHE A 134 -10.03 12.29 21.43
CA PHE A 134 -10.71 11.76 22.64
C PHE A 134 -12.09 11.15 22.29
N LYS A 135 -12.81 11.76 21.34
CA LYS A 135 -14.07 11.25 20.78
C LYS A 135 -13.94 9.90 20.06
N SER A 136 -12.87 9.67 19.29
CA SER A 136 -12.67 8.39 18.58
C SER A 136 -12.21 7.28 19.54
N SER A 137 -11.39 7.60 20.55
CA SER A 137 -11.06 6.66 21.63
C SER A 137 -12.27 6.29 22.49
N LEU A 138 -13.11 7.26 22.85
CA LEU A 138 -14.35 7.01 23.60
C LEU A 138 -15.33 6.15 22.79
N ARG A 139 -15.54 6.47 21.51
CA ARG A 139 -16.41 5.70 20.61
C ARG A 139 -15.93 4.25 20.42
N ARG A 140 -14.60 4.04 20.36
CA ARG A 140 -14.00 2.70 20.22
C ARG A 140 -14.15 1.87 21.50
N LYS A 141 -13.97 2.48 22.67
CA LYS A 141 -14.26 1.84 23.97
C LYS A 141 -15.75 1.48 24.12
N ILE A 142 -16.65 2.38 23.74
CA ILE A 142 -18.10 2.12 23.79
C ILE A 142 -18.48 0.96 22.85
N LYS A 143 -17.97 0.92 21.61
CA LYS A 143 -18.17 -0.22 20.70
C LYS A 143 -17.63 -1.53 21.27
N SER A 144 -16.44 -1.52 21.87
CA SER A 144 -15.84 -2.71 22.49
C SER A 144 -16.65 -3.27 23.67
N ILE A 145 -17.47 -2.44 24.33
CA ILE A 145 -18.30 -2.85 25.47
C ILE A 145 -19.70 -3.30 24.99
N LEU A 146 -20.20 -2.74 23.89
CA LEU A 146 -21.55 -2.99 23.38
C LEU A 146 -21.64 -4.07 22.28
N GLY A 147 -20.51 -4.48 21.69
CA GLY A 147 -20.48 -5.32 20.48
C GLY A 147 -20.58 -4.48 19.21
#